data_AF-A0A517VDM7-F1
#
_entry.id   AF-A0A517VDM7-F1
#
_cell.length_a   1.000
_cell.length_b   1.000
_cell.length_c   1.000
_cell.angle_alpha   90.00
_cell.angle_beta   90.00
_cell.angle_gamma   90.00
#
_symmetry.space_group_name_H-M   'P 1'
#
loop_
_entity.id
_entity.type
_entity.pdbx_description
1 polymer ?
#
loop_
_entity_poly.entity_id
_entity_poly.type
_entity_poly.pdbx_seq_one_letter_code
_entity_poly.pdbx_strand_id
1 'polypeptide(L)'
;MATRNTNEKVFRKFEKEVLDKHHKTLALWRRDRRNARYAALAQFDCNVISTVLSPPDPSRIGQLQLLKNLEEGLSEAFRWLHDGSQQFNIKPTDDPNIIEEAGKFCQFAGKYVNIADFHKMYGRKQVDIEVDEVKKRVRFVIRNNIQSVGPMLGMAEQSHRLGNLPLVSDPSSQGDIGEKLFSLLRGIEYKYMSGHIALPDVSIANDENIKRQFELAIPQEPLRLNDHEDLGGFTVSEFDQFYNALRRWSFCCTFGFLLSIMELGKQQWECAPTQCIERSEFYDSLRKLTGLPDSTLFSIVQRLSYDRRTGWPDLYQQPLFCGDKTISWSASVVQNSRQLRNMLKLMSRTKELQNHAATLIGRREAPMLQEISNLFSHKGKTENKLNTPISKGKEKGEIDILVYNKQFPDEILIIEGKALLGVDEINEVDAATKEMQKGQNQLSKVKRILSKMNIEEKS
;
A
#
# COMPACT_ATOMS: atom_id res chain seq x y z
N MET A 1 36.28 7.92 11.88
CA MET A 1 35.60 8.88 10.98
C MET A 1 36.21 8.91 9.58
N ALA A 2 37.55 8.93 9.42
CA ALA A 2 38.21 8.96 8.11
C ALA A 2 37.85 7.78 7.17
N THR A 3 37.83 6.54 7.67
CA THR A 3 37.45 5.34 6.91
C THR A 3 36.00 5.33 6.42
N ARG A 4 35.09 5.95 7.18
CA ARG A 4 33.67 6.04 6.81
C ARG A 4 33.45 6.94 5.59
N ASN A 5 34.17 8.06 5.52
CA ASN A 5 34.11 8.97 4.37
C ASN A 5 34.72 8.35 3.11
N THR A 6 35.76 7.52 3.24
CA THR A 6 36.36 6.82 2.09
C THR A 6 35.43 5.75 1.55
N ASN A 7 34.90 4.88 2.41
CA ASN A 7 33.96 3.82 2.00
C ASN A 7 32.70 4.38 1.34
N GLU A 8 32.17 5.49 1.87
CA GLU A 8 31.00 6.15 1.29
C GLU A 8 31.28 6.69 -0.12
N LYS A 9 32.43 7.35 -0.34
CA LYS A 9 32.81 7.83 -1.67
C LYS A 9 32.92 6.69 -2.69
N VAL A 10 33.50 5.55 -2.31
CA VAL A 10 33.63 4.38 -3.19
C VAL A 10 32.26 3.76 -3.49
N PHE A 11 31.41 3.59 -2.48
CA PHE A 11 30.04 3.12 -2.69
C PHE A 11 29.26 4.04 -3.65
N ARG A 12 29.30 5.37 -3.44
CA ARG A 12 28.65 6.35 -4.32
C ARG A 12 29.16 6.30 -5.76
N LYS A 13 30.43 5.99 -5.96
CA LYS A 13 30.99 5.79 -7.29
C LYS A 13 30.37 4.55 -7.96
N PHE A 14 30.32 3.41 -7.27
CA PHE A 14 29.71 2.18 -7.80
C PHE A 14 28.20 2.33 -8.04
N GLU A 15 27.49 3.02 -7.16
CA GLU A 15 26.07 3.36 -7.34
C GLU A 15 25.84 4.06 -8.68
N LYS A 16 26.56 5.17 -8.92
CA LYS A 16 26.41 5.99 -10.13
C LYS A 16 26.91 5.31 -11.42
N GLU A 17 28.01 4.58 -11.34
CA GLU A 17 28.65 3.99 -12.52
C GLU A 17 27.98 2.69 -12.95
N VAL A 18 27.47 1.91 -12.00
CA VAL A 18 26.96 0.55 -12.24
C VAL A 18 25.46 0.47 -11.96
N LEU A 19 25.01 0.70 -10.73
CA LEU A 19 23.63 0.43 -10.31
C LEU A 19 22.62 1.34 -11.03
N ASP A 20 22.85 2.65 -11.01
CA ASP A 20 21.94 3.67 -11.57
C ASP A 20 21.84 3.61 -13.11
N LYS A 21 22.72 2.83 -13.77
CA LYS A 21 22.76 2.68 -15.22
C LYS A 21 22.44 1.27 -15.69
N HIS A 22 22.50 0.26 -14.82
CA HIS A 22 22.34 -1.14 -15.22
C HIS A 22 20.97 -1.42 -15.85
N HIS A 23 19.90 -0.82 -15.34
CA HIS A 23 18.56 -0.97 -15.93
C HIS A 23 18.52 -0.57 -17.41
N LYS A 24 19.39 0.37 -17.85
CA LYS A 24 19.48 0.80 -19.25
C LYS A 24 20.14 -0.24 -20.16
N THR A 25 20.82 -1.22 -19.58
CA THR A 25 21.46 -2.34 -20.31
C THR A 25 20.51 -3.51 -20.54
N LEU A 26 19.41 -3.58 -19.77
CA LEU A 26 18.41 -4.63 -19.88
C LEU A 26 17.63 -4.49 -21.20
N ALA A 27 17.29 -5.63 -21.80
CA ALA A 27 16.67 -5.66 -23.14
C ALA A 27 15.35 -4.88 -23.21
N LEU A 28 14.51 -4.95 -22.17
CA LEU A 28 13.25 -4.21 -22.10
C LEU A 28 13.43 -2.68 -22.29
N TRP A 29 14.57 -2.12 -21.84
CA TRP A 29 14.85 -0.69 -21.97
C TRP A 29 14.88 -0.20 -23.42
N ARG A 30 15.19 -1.11 -24.36
CA ARG A 30 15.31 -0.83 -25.79
C ARG A 30 14.02 -1.08 -26.56
N ARG A 31 12.97 -1.62 -25.91
CA ARG A 31 11.66 -1.88 -26.51
C ARG A 31 10.83 -0.60 -26.61
N ASP A 32 9.76 -0.62 -27.42
CA ASP A 32 8.76 0.45 -27.42
C ASP A 32 8.19 0.61 -26.00
N ARG A 33 8.18 1.85 -25.50
CA ARG A 33 7.84 2.12 -24.09
C ARG A 33 6.41 1.72 -23.75
N ARG A 34 5.47 1.83 -24.69
CA ARG A 34 4.05 1.50 -24.45
C ARG A 34 3.88 -0.01 -24.25
N ASN A 35 4.56 -0.81 -25.07
CA ASN A 35 4.60 -2.27 -24.92
C ASN A 35 5.35 -2.70 -23.66
N ALA A 36 6.50 -2.07 -23.37
CA ALA A 36 7.29 -2.37 -22.17
C ALA A 36 6.50 -2.10 -20.87
N ARG A 37 5.72 -1.01 -20.82
CA ARG A 37 4.84 -0.68 -19.69
C ARG A 37 3.75 -1.72 -19.52
N TYR A 38 3.08 -2.11 -20.61
CA TYR A 38 2.08 -3.17 -20.56
C TYR A 38 2.69 -4.48 -20.04
N ALA A 39 3.82 -4.89 -20.62
CA ALA A 39 4.49 -6.13 -20.27
C ALA A 39 4.89 -6.19 -18.78
N ALA A 40 5.31 -5.05 -18.21
CA ALA A 40 5.61 -4.97 -16.78
C ALA A 40 4.38 -5.21 -15.90
N LEU A 41 3.21 -4.67 -16.27
CA LEU A 41 1.94 -4.93 -15.55
C LEU A 41 1.49 -6.38 -15.70
N ALA A 42 1.48 -6.88 -16.95
CA ALA A 42 1.05 -8.24 -17.26
C ALA A 42 1.90 -9.27 -16.51
N GLN A 43 3.22 -9.10 -16.54
CA GLN A 43 4.13 -9.99 -15.81
C GLN A 43 3.94 -9.90 -14.29
N PHE A 44 3.68 -8.70 -13.75
CA PHE A 44 3.39 -8.54 -12.33
C PHE A 44 2.10 -9.27 -11.93
N ASP A 45 1.01 -9.07 -12.67
CA ASP A 45 -0.26 -9.74 -12.42
C ASP A 45 -0.10 -11.27 -12.44
N CYS A 46 0.57 -11.81 -13.47
CA CYS A 46 0.85 -13.25 -13.58
C CYS A 46 1.65 -13.78 -12.37
N ASN A 47 2.69 -13.06 -11.95
CA ASN A 47 3.54 -13.46 -10.84
C ASN A 47 2.81 -13.41 -9.49
N VAL A 48 2.00 -12.37 -9.25
CA VAL A 48 1.23 -12.25 -8.01
C VAL A 48 0.21 -13.37 -7.91
N ILE A 49 -0.54 -13.62 -8.99
CA ILE A 49 -1.55 -14.68 -9.01
C ILE A 49 -0.90 -16.05 -8.80
N SER A 50 0.20 -16.34 -9.49
CA SER A 50 0.95 -17.60 -9.29
C SER A 50 1.47 -17.77 -7.86
N THR A 51 1.91 -16.68 -7.22
CA THR A 51 2.35 -16.69 -5.82
C THR A 51 1.19 -16.98 -4.86
N VAL A 52 0.02 -16.39 -5.11
CA VAL A 52 -1.20 -16.60 -4.28
C VAL A 52 -1.73 -18.02 -4.41
N LEU A 53 -1.68 -18.62 -5.60
CA LEU A 53 -2.12 -20.01 -5.83
C LEU A 53 -1.21 -21.07 -5.20
N SER A 54 0.01 -20.70 -4.80
CA SER A 54 0.93 -21.65 -4.16
C SER A 54 0.42 -22.02 -2.74
N PRO A 55 0.47 -23.29 -2.31
CA PRO A 55 -0.23 -23.79 -1.11
C PRO A 55 0.28 -23.21 0.23
N PRO A 56 -0.58 -22.58 1.08
CA PRO A 56 -0.21 -21.91 2.34
C PRO A 56 0.73 -22.71 3.23
N ASP A 57 1.90 -22.13 3.52
CA ASP A 57 2.96 -22.63 4.39
C ASP A 57 3.10 -21.64 5.57
N PRO A 58 2.79 -22.01 6.81
CA PRO A 58 2.86 -21.12 7.96
C PRO A 58 4.25 -20.51 8.25
N SER A 59 5.33 -20.98 7.62
CA SER A 59 6.68 -20.38 7.70
C SER A 59 6.91 -19.18 6.74
N ARG A 60 5.86 -18.75 6.04
CA ARG A 60 5.79 -17.81 4.89
C ARG A 60 6.19 -16.33 5.08
N ILE A 61 7.02 -15.97 6.05
CA ILE A 61 7.64 -14.63 6.08
C ILE A 61 8.27 -14.31 4.70
N GLY A 62 8.88 -15.33 4.07
CA GLY A 62 9.46 -15.21 2.74
C GLY A 62 8.47 -14.88 1.62
N GLN A 63 7.19 -15.25 1.72
CA GLN A 63 6.22 -14.96 0.66
C GLN A 63 5.63 -13.56 0.73
N LEU A 64 5.35 -13.06 1.93
CA LEU A 64 4.96 -11.67 2.12
C LEU A 64 6.08 -10.75 1.65
N GLN A 65 7.33 -11.10 2.00
CA GLN A 65 8.51 -10.40 1.50
C GLN A 65 8.67 -10.50 -0.02
N LEU A 66 8.36 -11.66 -0.62
CA LEU A 66 8.39 -11.86 -2.07
C LEU A 66 7.36 -10.96 -2.76
N LEU A 67 6.11 -10.98 -2.30
CA LEU A 67 5.06 -10.12 -2.84
C LEU A 67 5.49 -8.66 -2.74
N LYS A 68 5.93 -8.21 -1.56
CA LYS A 68 6.42 -6.84 -1.36
C LYS A 68 7.54 -6.46 -2.33
N ASN A 69 8.50 -7.35 -2.55
CA ASN A 69 9.58 -7.13 -3.51
C ASN A 69 9.07 -7.05 -4.97
N LEU A 70 8.00 -7.77 -5.33
CA LEU A 70 7.34 -7.61 -6.63
C LEU A 70 6.67 -6.23 -6.74
N GLU A 71 5.98 -5.77 -5.68
CA GLU A 71 5.29 -4.46 -5.65
C GLU A 71 6.28 -3.30 -5.82
N GLU A 72 7.37 -3.34 -5.07
CA GLU A 72 8.45 -2.36 -5.11
C GLU A 72 9.18 -2.40 -6.45
N GLY A 73 9.43 -3.61 -6.98
CA GLY A 73 10.05 -3.81 -8.27
C GLY A 73 9.20 -3.24 -9.41
N LEU A 74 7.88 -3.46 -9.40
CA LEU A 74 6.98 -2.87 -10.37
C LEU A 74 6.98 -1.33 -10.27
N SER A 75 6.87 -0.79 -9.04
CA SER A 75 6.84 0.65 -8.80
C SER A 75 8.11 1.35 -9.31
N GLU A 76 9.28 0.78 -9.03
CA GLU A 76 10.55 1.31 -9.51
C GLU A 76 10.74 1.12 -11.03
N ALA A 77 10.33 -0.03 -11.58
CA ALA A 77 10.33 -0.25 -13.03
C ALA A 77 9.50 0.82 -13.76
N PHE A 78 8.31 1.15 -13.24
CA PHE A 78 7.47 2.19 -13.82
C PHE A 78 8.09 3.58 -13.72
N ARG A 79 8.79 3.91 -12.62
CA ARG A 79 9.55 5.16 -12.52
C ARG A 79 10.64 5.25 -13.59
N TRP A 80 11.33 4.15 -13.89
CA TRP A 80 12.33 4.09 -14.97
C TRP A 80 11.70 4.15 -16.37
N LEU A 81 10.53 3.54 -16.55
CA LEU A 81 9.78 3.58 -17.82
C LEU A 81 9.00 4.89 -18.04
N HIS A 82 8.90 5.74 -17.02
CA HIS A 82 8.25 7.05 -17.08
C HIS A 82 9.16 8.09 -17.76
N ASP A 83 8.72 8.63 -18.90
CA ASP A 83 9.46 9.61 -19.71
C ASP A 83 9.36 11.07 -19.19
N GLY A 84 8.36 11.34 -18.35
CA GLY A 84 8.12 12.65 -17.72
C GLY A 84 6.84 13.30 -18.21
N SER A 85 6.17 12.72 -19.20
CA SER A 85 4.87 13.16 -19.69
C SER A 85 3.75 12.92 -18.68
N GLN A 86 2.68 13.72 -18.76
CA GLN A 86 1.46 13.51 -17.98
C GLN A 86 0.61 12.35 -18.52
N GLN A 87 0.75 12.05 -19.81
CA GLN A 87 -0.03 11.01 -20.48
C GLN A 87 0.73 9.71 -20.47
N PHE A 88 0.12 8.67 -19.93
CA PHE A 88 0.77 7.38 -19.77
C PHE A 88 0.20 6.37 -20.75
N ASN A 89 0.58 6.52 -22.03
CA ASN A 89 0.14 5.61 -23.08
C ASN A 89 0.73 4.21 -22.86
N ILE A 90 -0.14 3.21 -22.83
CA ILE A 90 0.17 1.78 -22.73
C ILE A 90 -0.44 1.07 -23.93
N LYS A 91 0.28 0.09 -24.48
CA LYS A 91 -0.18 -0.71 -25.64
C LYS A 91 -0.05 -2.20 -25.29
N PRO A 92 -1.14 -2.97 -25.37
CA PRO A 92 -1.09 -4.41 -25.15
C PRO A 92 -0.12 -5.13 -26.09
N THR A 93 0.50 -6.20 -25.59
CA THR A 93 1.35 -7.09 -26.37
C THR A 93 1.27 -8.51 -25.83
N ASP A 94 1.23 -9.47 -26.74
CA ASP A 94 1.29 -10.91 -26.51
C ASP A 94 2.67 -11.50 -26.83
N ASP A 95 3.70 -10.66 -27.07
CA ASP A 95 5.05 -11.14 -27.39
C ASP A 95 5.69 -11.72 -26.12
N PRO A 96 5.89 -13.05 -26.03
CA PRO A 96 6.41 -13.70 -24.84
C PRO A 96 7.82 -13.19 -24.48
N ASN A 97 8.62 -12.75 -25.47
CA ASN A 97 9.96 -12.23 -25.21
C ASN A 97 9.90 -10.89 -24.47
N ILE A 98 8.97 -10.00 -24.84
CA ILE A 98 8.82 -8.70 -24.17
C ILE A 98 8.29 -8.91 -22.74
N ILE A 99 7.35 -9.84 -22.56
CA ILE A 99 6.82 -10.21 -21.23
C ILE A 99 7.94 -10.78 -20.33
N GLU A 100 8.74 -11.73 -20.83
CA GLU A 100 9.87 -12.30 -20.08
C GLU A 100 10.95 -11.26 -19.74
N GLU A 101 11.29 -10.40 -20.70
CA GLU A 101 12.21 -9.27 -20.50
C GLU A 101 11.68 -8.32 -19.41
N ALA A 102 10.37 -8.11 -19.35
CA ALA A 102 9.74 -7.31 -18.30
C ALA A 102 9.86 -7.95 -16.92
N GLY A 103 9.76 -9.28 -16.83
CA GLY A 103 10.02 -10.02 -15.59
C GLY A 103 11.43 -9.79 -15.06
N LYS A 104 12.45 -9.92 -15.92
CA LYS A 104 13.84 -9.65 -15.56
C LYS A 104 14.05 -8.19 -15.15
N PHE A 105 13.39 -7.25 -15.83
CA PHE A 105 13.46 -5.83 -15.53
C PHE A 105 12.86 -5.48 -14.17
N CYS A 106 11.64 -5.95 -13.87
CA CYS A 106 10.98 -5.75 -12.58
C CYS A 106 11.73 -6.46 -11.44
N GLN A 107 12.29 -7.65 -11.69
CA GLN A 107 13.11 -8.35 -10.70
C GLN A 107 14.37 -7.55 -10.34
N PHE A 108 15.05 -6.98 -11.34
CA PHE A 108 16.20 -6.11 -11.09
C PHE A 108 15.77 -4.83 -10.36
N ALA A 109 14.65 -4.23 -10.74
CA ALA A 109 14.10 -3.06 -10.06
C ALA A 109 13.84 -3.32 -8.56
N GLY A 110 13.28 -4.48 -8.19
CA GLY A 110 13.10 -4.87 -6.79
C GLY A 110 14.44 -5.01 -6.04
N LYS A 111 15.44 -5.65 -6.67
CA LYS A 111 16.81 -5.70 -6.10
C LYS A 111 17.41 -4.31 -5.90
N TYR A 112 17.19 -3.40 -6.84
CA TYR A 112 17.66 -2.02 -6.74
C TYR A 112 16.99 -1.29 -5.58
N VAL A 113 15.67 -1.43 -5.40
CA VAL A 113 14.94 -0.83 -4.27
C VAL A 113 15.53 -1.29 -2.94
N ASN A 114 15.75 -2.60 -2.76
CA ASN A 114 16.39 -3.15 -1.56
C ASN A 114 17.75 -2.49 -1.27
N ILE A 115 18.59 -2.31 -2.30
CA ILE A 115 19.90 -1.66 -2.15
C ILE A 115 19.75 -0.17 -1.78
N ALA A 116 18.84 0.54 -2.45
CA ALA A 116 18.54 1.94 -2.16
C ALA A 116 18.04 2.11 -0.71
N ASP A 117 17.27 1.15 -0.21
CA ASP A 117 16.76 1.10 1.14
C ASP A 117 17.84 0.86 2.19
N PHE A 118 18.74 -0.10 1.97
CA PHE A 118 19.92 -0.26 2.82
C PHE A 118 20.79 0.99 2.85
N HIS A 119 20.90 1.68 1.73
CA HIS A 119 21.65 2.93 1.65
C HIS A 119 20.96 4.07 2.42
N LYS A 120 19.62 4.18 2.37
CA LYS A 120 18.87 5.10 3.26
C LYS A 120 19.14 4.76 4.73
N MET A 121 19.09 3.47 5.10
CA MET A 121 19.39 3.01 6.47
C MET A 121 20.83 3.33 6.90
N TYR A 122 21.80 3.23 5.98
CA TYR A 122 23.19 3.63 6.21
C TYR A 122 23.31 5.13 6.52
N GLY A 123 22.64 5.98 5.72
CA GLY A 123 22.56 7.43 5.98
C GLY A 123 21.95 7.76 7.36
N ARG A 124 21.04 6.90 7.83
CA ARG A 124 20.41 6.99 9.16
C ARG A 124 21.23 6.34 10.28
N LYS A 125 22.44 5.84 10.01
CA LYS A 125 23.31 5.15 10.97
C LYS A 125 22.68 3.89 11.59
N GLN A 126 21.70 3.28 10.91
CA GLN A 126 21.10 2.00 11.30
C GLN A 126 21.89 0.81 10.75
N VAL A 127 22.62 1.04 9.66
CA VAL A 127 23.46 0.06 8.98
C VAL A 127 24.84 0.68 8.79
N ASP A 128 25.89 -0.14 8.84
CA ASP A 128 27.24 0.22 8.41
C ASP A 128 27.58 -0.40 7.06
N ILE A 129 28.62 0.09 6.40
CA ILE A 129 29.11 -0.47 5.14
C ILE A 129 30.55 -0.96 5.27
N GLU A 130 30.79 -2.14 4.72
CA GLU A 130 32.12 -2.70 4.47
C GLU A 130 32.36 -2.71 2.95
N VAL A 131 33.51 -2.21 2.52
CA VAL A 131 33.86 -2.13 1.09
C VAL A 131 35.09 -3.00 0.84
N ASP A 132 34.97 -3.92 -0.11
CA ASP A 132 36.07 -4.71 -0.66
C ASP A 132 36.39 -4.15 -2.04
N GLU A 133 37.39 -3.26 -2.13
CA GLU A 133 37.76 -2.59 -3.37
C GLU A 133 38.35 -3.55 -4.41
N VAL A 134 39.07 -4.59 -3.96
CA VAL A 134 39.71 -5.59 -4.83
C VAL A 134 38.65 -6.41 -5.55
N LYS A 135 37.65 -6.89 -4.82
CA LYS A 135 36.51 -7.64 -5.39
C LYS A 135 35.41 -6.73 -5.94
N LYS A 136 35.52 -5.41 -5.75
CA LYS A 136 34.51 -4.40 -6.07
C LYS A 136 33.15 -4.73 -5.45
N ARG A 137 33.13 -5.09 -4.16
CA ARG A 137 31.92 -5.47 -3.41
C ARG A 137 31.66 -4.51 -2.26
N VAL A 138 30.38 -4.31 -1.97
CA VAL A 138 29.91 -3.54 -0.81
C VAL A 138 28.97 -4.43 -0.02
N ARG A 139 29.22 -4.55 1.29
CA ARG A 139 28.37 -5.30 2.22
C ARG A 139 27.74 -4.33 3.22
N PHE A 140 26.43 -4.41 3.36
CA PHE A 140 25.68 -3.73 4.41
C PHE A 140 25.70 -4.58 5.69
N VAL A 141 26.07 -3.99 6.82
CA VAL A 141 26.18 -4.66 8.12
C VAL A 141 25.20 -4.02 9.09
N ILE A 142 24.24 -4.78 9.57
CA ILE A 142 23.29 -4.32 10.59
C ILE A 142 24.04 -4.18 11.91
N ARG A 143 23.85 -3.06 12.62
CA ARG A 143 24.53 -2.84 13.89
C ARG A 143 23.87 -3.65 15.01
N ASN A 144 24.70 -4.37 15.78
CA ASN A 144 24.25 -5.24 16.89
C ASN A 144 23.52 -4.51 18.03
N ASN A 145 23.63 -3.18 18.11
CA ASN A 145 23.01 -2.35 19.13
C ASN A 145 21.58 -1.88 18.78
N ILE A 146 21.07 -2.27 17.61
CA ILE A 146 19.65 -2.13 17.31
C ILE A 146 18.96 -3.30 17.99
N GLN A 147 18.34 -3.07 19.16
CA GLN A 147 17.30 -3.97 19.65
C GLN A 147 16.26 -4.04 18.53
N SER A 148 16.24 -5.14 17.78
CA SER A 148 15.14 -5.39 16.87
C SER A 148 13.90 -5.50 17.75
N VAL A 149 13.03 -4.50 17.67
CA VAL A 149 11.63 -4.76 17.97
C VAL A 149 11.29 -5.85 16.96
N GLY A 150 11.05 -7.07 17.45
CA GLY A 150 11.07 -8.25 16.60
C GLY A 150 10.21 -8.06 15.35
N PRO A 151 10.49 -8.77 14.25
CA PRO A 151 9.74 -8.66 12.99
C PRO A 151 8.21 -8.88 13.15
N MET A 152 7.75 -9.29 14.34
CA MET A 152 6.35 -9.41 14.76
C MET A 152 5.47 -8.17 14.60
N LEU A 153 5.92 -6.92 14.79
CA LEU A 153 4.98 -5.78 14.79
C LEU A 153 4.41 -5.45 13.40
N GLY A 154 5.22 -5.47 12.35
CA GLY A 154 4.73 -5.29 10.98
C GLY A 154 3.85 -6.46 10.52
N MET A 155 4.15 -7.67 11.01
CA MET A 155 3.35 -8.87 10.74
C MET A 155 2.05 -8.91 11.56
N ALA A 156 1.99 -8.28 12.74
CA ALA A 156 0.79 -8.28 13.57
C ALA A 156 -0.40 -7.65 12.86
N GLU A 157 -0.19 -6.55 12.10
CA GLU A 157 -1.25 -5.93 11.30
C GLU A 157 -1.72 -6.86 10.19
N GLN A 158 -0.80 -7.49 9.45
CA GLN A 158 -1.18 -8.39 8.35
C GLN A 158 -1.83 -9.68 8.86
N SER A 159 -1.29 -10.29 9.92
CA SER A 159 -1.89 -11.45 10.58
C SER A 159 -3.26 -11.13 11.18
N HIS A 160 -3.43 -9.93 11.76
CA HIS A 160 -4.73 -9.47 12.22
C HIS A 160 -5.72 -9.34 11.06
N ARG A 161 -5.30 -8.75 9.94
CA ARG A 161 -6.13 -8.63 8.73
C ARG A 161 -6.53 -9.99 8.15
N LEU A 162 -5.56 -10.91 8.02
CA LEU A 162 -5.82 -12.27 7.54
C LEU A 162 -6.72 -13.03 8.50
N GLY A 163 -6.51 -12.90 9.81
CA GLY A 163 -7.35 -13.53 10.84
C GLY A 163 -8.78 -12.97 10.89
N ASN A 164 -8.99 -11.74 10.44
CA ASN A 164 -10.31 -11.10 10.34
C ASN A 164 -10.96 -11.24 8.95
N LEU A 165 -10.36 -12.01 8.03
CA LEU A 165 -11.05 -12.34 6.80
C LEU A 165 -12.34 -13.09 7.16
N PRO A 166 -13.51 -12.70 6.60
CA PRO A 166 -14.74 -13.44 6.80
C PRO A 166 -14.59 -14.93 6.48
N LEU A 167 -13.73 -15.24 5.50
CA LEU A 167 -13.34 -16.59 5.09
C LEU A 167 -12.68 -17.43 6.20
N VAL A 168 -11.89 -16.79 7.07
CA VAL A 168 -11.24 -17.46 8.20
C VAL A 168 -12.25 -17.72 9.32
N SER A 169 -13.25 -16.84 9.47
CA SER A 169 -14.31 -16.98 10.48
C SER A 169 -15.43 -17.95 10.09
N ASP A 170 -15.68 -18.21 8.80
CA ASP A 170 -16.70 -19.16 8.32
C ASP A 170 -16.24 -19.96 7.08
N PRO A 171 -15.49 -21.06 7.28
CA PRO A 171 -14.98 -21.89 6.19
C PRO A 171 -16.08 -22.63 5.41
N SER A 172 -17.22 -22.94 6.05
CA SER A 172 -18.34 -23.66 5.42
C SER A 172 -18.99 -22.85 4.30
N SER A 173 -19.07 -21.52 4.46
CA SER A 173 -19.55 -20.62 3.41
C SER A 173 -18.69 -20.63 2.13
N GLN A 174 -17.44 -21.10 2.18
CA GLN A 174 -16.52 -21.06 1.04
C GLN A 174 -16.82 -22.11 -0.04
N GLY A 175 -17.22 -23.32 0.35
CA GLY A 175 -17.44 -24.43 -0.60
C GLY A 175 -18.56 -24.10 -1.60
N ASP A 176 -19.74 -23.77 -1.08
CA ASP A 176 -20.93 -23.48 -1.88
C ASP A 176 -20.79 -22.20 -2.73
N ILE A 177 -20.15 -21.17 -2.18
CA ILE A 177 -19.95 -19.90 -2.90
C ILE A 177 -18.85 -20.06 -3.95
N GLY A 178 -17.80 -20.81 -3.64
CA GLY A 178 -16.72 -21.14 -4.59
C GLY A 178 -17.25 -21.87 -5.81
N GLU A 179 -18.01 -22.96 -5.64
CA GLU A 179 -18.56 -23.71 -6.77
C GLU A 179 -19.52 -22.87 -7.63
N LYS A 180 -20.41 -22.09 -7.01
CA LYS A 180 -21.33 -21.19 -7.73
C LYS A 180 -20.58 -20.11 -8.49
N LEU A 181 -19.55 -19.54 -7.89
CA LEU A 181 -18.70 -18.54 -8.54
C LEU A 181 -17.96 -19.14 -9.73
N PHE A 182 -17.30 -20.28 -9.56
CA PHE A 182 -16.59 -20.96 -10.64
C PHE A 182 -17.55 -21.28 -11.80
N SER A 183 -18.76 -21.77 -11.49
CA SER A 183 -19.80 -22.02 -12.49
C SER A 183 -20.22 -20.75 -13.25
N LEU A 184 -20.49 -19.66 -12.51
CA LEU A 184 -20.84 -18.37 -13.10
C LEU A 184 -19.72 -17.85 -14.02
N LEU A 185 -18.49 -17.85 -13.53
CA LEU A 185 -17.34 -17.29 -14.25
C LEU A 185 -16.91 -18.16 -15.44
N ARG A 186 -17.16 -19.48 -15.42
CA ARG A 186 -17.00 -20.36 -16.60
C ARG A 186 -18.01 -20.06 -17.70
N GLY A 187 -19.20 -19.56 -17.34
CA GLY A 187 -20.23 -19.17 -18.28
C GLY A 187 -19.93 -17.87 -19.05
N ILE A 188 -18.89 -17.12 -18.66
CA ILE A 188 -18.50 -15.88 -19.32
C ILE A 188 -17.66 -16.21 -20.56
N GLU A 189 -18.10 -15.71 -21.72
CA GLU A 189 -17.33 -15.80 -22.96
C GLU A 189 -16.21 -14.75 -22.99
N TYR A 190 -15.09 -15.03 -22.35
CA TYR A 190 -13.95 -14.09 -22.33
C TYR A 190 -13.37 -13.86 -23.73
N LYS A 191 -13.01 -12.60 -24.01
CA LYS A 191 -12.26 -12.24 -25.22
C LYS A 191 -10.76 -12.15 -24.91
N TYR A 192 -9.93 -12.63 -25.84
CA TYR A 192 -8.48 -12.55 -25.74
C TYR A 192 -7.98 -11.56 -26.79
N MET A 193 -7.42 -10.45 -26.36
CA MET A 193 -7.06 -9.34 -27.23
C MET A 193 -5.62 -8.91 -26.98
N SER A 194 -4.71 -9.18 -27.93
CA SER A 194 -3.33 -8.66 -27.87
C SER A 194 -2.65 -8.87 -26.50
N GLY A 195 -2.83 -10.05 -25.91
CA GLY A 195 -2.17 -10.45 -24.66
C GLY A 195 -2.97 -10.25 -23.37
N HIS A 196 -4.15 -9.61 -23.41
CA HIS A 196 -5.04 -9.53 -22.23
C HIS A 196 -6.38 -10.22 -22.43
N ILE A 197 -6.98 -10.55 -21.30
CA ILE A 197 -8.39 -10.94 -21.19
C ILE A 197 -9.27 -9.70 -21.09
N ALA A 198 -10.35 -9.65 -21.88
CA ALA A 198 -11.36 -8.61 -21.85
C ALA A 198 -12.73 -9.22 -21.54
N LEU A 199 -13.48 -8.55 -20.65
CA LEU A 199 -14.87 -8.90 -20.34
C LEU A 199 -15.78 -8.30 -21.41
N PRO A 200 -16.59 -9.09 -22.14
CA PRO A 200 -17.53 -8.55 -23.13
C PRO A 200 -18.62 -7.71 -22.48
N ASP A 201 -19.06 -8.09 -21.29
CA ASP A 201 -20.00 -7.34 -20.48
C ASP A 201 -19.47 -7.21 -19.05
N VAL A 202 -19.11 -5.99 -18.69
CA VAL A 202 -18.62 -5.67 -17.35
C VAL A 202 -19.72 -5.76 -16.29
N SER A 203 -21.00 -5.71 -16.68
CA SER A 203 -22.13 -5.71 -15.74
C SER A 203 -22.15 -6.94 -14.83
N ILE A 204 -21.55 -8.04 -15.29
CA ILE A 204 -21.35 -9.26 -14.52
C ILE A 204 -20.62 -9.00 -13.19
N ALA A 205 -19.75 -7.99 -13.12
CA ALA A 205 -19.07 -7.60 -11.88
C ALA A 205 -20.02 -7.10 -10.77
N ASN A 206 -21.29 -6.85 -11.10
CA ASN A 206 -22.36 -6.54 -10.14
C ASN A 206 -23.27 -7.75 -9.83
N ASP A 207 -22.98 -8.95 -10.34
CA ASP A 207 -23.66 -10.18 -9.92
C ASP A 207 -23.49 -10.39 -8.41
N GLU A 208 -24.57 -10.81 -7.75
CA GLU A 208 -24.61 -10.97 -6.30
C GLU A 208 -23.63 -12.03 -5.79
N ASN A 209 -23.37 -13.10 -6.56
CA ASN A 209 -22.37 -14.10 -6.17
C ASN A 209 -20.95 -13.53 -6.26
N ILE A 210 -20.68 -12.67 -7.25
CA ILE A 210 -19.39 -11.99 -7.37
C ILE A 210 -19.20 -11.01 -6.22
N LYS A 211 -20.20 -10.18 -5.91
CA LYS A 211 -20.14 -9.26 -4.76
C LYS A 211 -19.91 -10.01 -3.45
N ARG A 212 -20.66 -11.08 -3.20
CA ARG A 212 -20.53 -11.87 -1.98
C ARG A 212 -19.16 -12.54 -1.89
N GLN A 213 -18.66 -13.16 -2.96
CA GLN A 213 -17.33 -13.75 -2.94
C GLN A 213 -16.24 -12.69 -2.73
N PHE A 214 -16.38 -11.56 -3.40
CA PHE A 214 -15.47 -10.44 -3.28
C PHE A 214 -15.37 -9.94 -1.82
N GLU A 215 -16.51 -9.80 -1.14
CA GLU A 215 -16.58 -9.40 0.27
C GLU A 215 -15.93 -10.44 1.21
N LEU A 216 -15.97 -11.72 0.85
CA LEU A 216 -15.30 -12.78 1.62
C LEU A 216 -13.79 -12.84 1.37
N ALA A 217 -13.36 -12.55 0.14
CA ALA A 217 -11.98 -12.70 -0.31
C ALA A 217 -11.11 -11.48 0.00
N ILE A 218 -11.71 -10.29 0.12
CA ILE A 218 -10.96 -9.04 0.34
C ILE A 218 -11.00 -8.64 1.82
N PRO A 219 -9.83 -8.45 2.47
CA PRO A 219 -9.79 -7.97 3.83
C PRO A 219 -10.43 -6.59 3.94
N GLN A 220 -11.39 -6.45 4.85
CA GLN A 220 -11.98 -5.16 5.20
C GLN A 220 -10.88 -4.21 5.69
N GLU A 221 -10.91 -2.97 5.21
CA GLU A 221 -9.91 -1.97 5.60
C GLU A 221 -10.22 -1.48 7.03
N PRO A 222 -9.26 -1.52 7.98
CA PRO A 222 -9.50 -1.05 9.34
C PRO A 222 -9.63 0.48 9.43
N LEU A 223 -9.22 1.20 8.38
CA LEU A 223 -9.35 2.64 8.29
C LEU A 223 -10.81 3.01 8.00
N ARG A 224 -11.53 3.45 9.04
CA ARG A 224 -12.91 3.94 8.91
C ARG A 224 -12.92 5.47 8.92
N LEU A 225 -13.33 6.05 7.80
CA LEU A 225 -13.75 7.45 7.68
C LEU A 225 -15.28 7.47 7.54
N ASN A 226 -15.92 8.60 7.80
CA ASN A 226 -17.36 8.71 7.59
C ASN A 226 -17.65 8.83 6.09
N ASP A 227 -18.70 8.14 5.62
CA ASP A 227 -19.13 8.10 4.22
C ASP A 227 -19.29 9.47 3.55
N HIS A 228 -19.66 10.49 4.32
CA HIS A 228 -19.89 11.86 3.84
C HIS A 228 -18.65 12.77 3.92
N GLU A 229 -17.51 12.27 4.41
CA GLU A 229 -16.29 13.06 4.43
C GLU A 229 -15.80 13.34 3.01
N ASP A 230 -15.50 14.61 2.73
CA ASP A 230 -14.97 15.05 1.44
C ASP A 230 -13.49 14.66 1.32
N LEU A 231 -13.11 14.08 0.19
CA LEU A 231 -11.75 13.72 -0.22
C LEU A 231 -11.14 14.76 -1.19
N GLY A 232 -11.70 15.97 -1.19
CA GLY A 232 -11.29 17.09 -2.03
C GLY A 232 -11.89 17.01 -3.42
N GLY A 233 -13.22 16.92 -3.50
CA GLY A 233 -14.01 16.93 -4.73
C GLY A 233 -15.01 15.77 -4.87
N PHE A 234 -14.98 14.80 -3.97
CA PHE A 234 -15.88 13.65 -3.91
C PHE A 234 -15.84 13.06 -2.49
N THR A 235 -16.88 12.37 -2.08
CA THR A 235 -17.01 11.79 -0.75
C THR A 235 -16.32 10.43 -0.60
N VAL A 236 -16.11 9.98 0.64
CA VAL A 236 -15.63 8.63 0.96
C VAL A 236 -16.54 7.57 0.32
N SER A 237 -17.86 7.71 0.44
CA SER A 237 -18.83 6.76 -0.13
C SER A 237 -18.72 6.65 -1.65
N GLU A 238 -18.62 7.79 -2.35
CA GLU A 238 -18.44 7.81 -3.81
C GLU A 238 -17.11 7.14 -4.22
N PHE A 239 -16.04 7.40 -3.46
CA PHE A 239 -14.75 6.78 -3.71
C PHE A 239 -14.78 5.27 -3.50
N ASP A 240 -15.38 4.78 -2.40
CA ASP A 240 -15.49 3.35 -2.13
C ASP A 240 -16.38 2.66 -3.17
N GLN A 241 -17.48 3.30 -3.60
CA GLN A 241 -18.33 2.77 -4.67
C GLN A 241 -17.55 2.61 -5.98
N PHE A 242 -16.79 3.64 -6.37
CA PHE A 242 -15.89 3.58 -7.53
C PHE A 242 -14.86 2.46 -7.40
N TYR A 243 -14.12 2.44 -6.28
CA TYR A 243 -12.96 1.57 -6.14
C TYR A 243 -13.38 0.10 -6.01
N ASN A 244 -14.47 -0.16 -5.30
CA ASN A 244 -15.02 -1.52 -5.20
C ASN A 244 -15.56 -2.02 -6.54
N ALA A 245 -16.17 -1.16 -7.37
CA ALA A 245 -16.54 -1.54 -8.73
C ALA A 245 -15.31 -1.89 -9.58
N LEU A 246 -14.27 -1.06 -9.57
CA LEU A 246 -13.02 -1.32 -10.29
C LEU A 246 -12.33 -2.60 -9.80
N ARG A 247 -12.36 -2.86 -8.49
CA ARG A 247 -11.82 -4.09 -7.91
C ARG A 247 -12.62 -5.32 -8.30
N ARG A 248 -13.96 -5.28 -8.28
CA ARG A 248 -14.80 -6.40 -8.75
C ARG A 248 -14.58 -6.70 -10.23
N TRP A 249 -14.43 -5.68 -11.06
CA TRP A 249 -14.01 -5.85 -12.44
C TRP A 249 -12.65 -6.57 -12.51
N SER A 250 -11.64 -6.05 -11.80
CA SER A 250 -10.30 -6.66 -11.76
C SER A 250 -10.33 -8.11 -11.27
N PHE A 251 -11.17 -8.40 -10.28
CA PHE A 251 -11.41 -9.75 -9.75
C PHE A 251 -11.95 -10.70 -10.82
N CYS A 252 -12.96 -10.27 -11.59
CA CYS A 252 -13.48 -11.05 -12.72
C CYS A 252 -12.39 -11.36 -13.75
N CYS A 253 -11.54 -10.37 -14.09
CA CYS A 253 -10.43 -10.58 -15.02
C CYS A 253 -9.37 -11.56 -14.47
N THR A 254 -9.05 -11.47 -13.17
CA THR A 254 -8.14 -12.41 -12.50
C THR A 254 -8.66 -13.84 -12.54
N PHE A 255 -9.95 -14.05 -12.27
CA PHE A 255 -10.54 -15.39 -12.36
C PHE A 255 -10.63 -15.89 -13.79
N GLY A 256 -10.99 -15.01 -14.74
CA GLY A 256 -10.98 -15.36 -16.16
C GLY A 256 -9.59 -15.81 -16.62
N PHE A 257 -8.52 -15.14 -16.17
CA PHE A 257 -7.13 -15.56 -16.39
C PHE A 257 -6.85 -16.97 -15.84
N LEU A 258 -7.27 -17.25 -14.59
CA LEU A 258 -7.10 -18.56 -13.97
C LEU A 258 -7.80 -19.67 -14.78
N LEU A 259 -9.08 -19.46 -15.13
CA LEU A 259 -9.85 -20.39 -15.95
C LEU A 259 -9.20 -20.61 -17.33
N SER A 260 -8.73 -19.53 -17.95
CA SER A 260 -8.09 -19.56 -19.26
C SER A 260 -6.85 -20.45 -19.28
N ILE A 261 -6.01 -20.36 -18.24
CA ILE A 261 -4.80 -21.17 -18.14
C ILE A 261 -5.12 -22.60 -17.72
N MET A 262 -5.94 -22.77 -16.68
CA MET A 262 -6.16 -24.07 -16.04
C MET A 262 -7.08 -24.98 -16.85
N GLU A 263 -8.09 -24.42 -17.52
CA GLU A 263 -9.13 -25.21 -18.22
C GLU A 263 -9.04 -25.09 -19.73
N LEU A 264 -8.67 -23.91 -20.25
CA LEU A 264 -8.65 -23.64 -21.69
C LEU A 264 -7.25 -23.74 -22.32
N GLY A 265 -6.23 -24.06 -21.52
CA GLY A 265 -4.85 -24.28 -22.00
C GLY A 265 -4.17 -23.05 -22.60
N LYS A 266 -4.66 -21.83 -22.28
CA LYS A 266 -4.04 -20.57 -22.72
C LYS A 266 -2.68 -20.37 -22.06
N GLN A 267 -1.77 -19.73 -22.79
CA GLN A 267 -0.49 -19.29 -22.23
C GLN A 267 -0.67 -17.97 -21.46
N GLN A 268 0.16 -17.75 -20.43
CA GLN A 268 0.05 -16.57 -19.56
C GLN A 268 0.13 -15.23 -20.33
N TRP A 269 0.95 -15.15 -21.38
CA TRP A 269 1.13 -13.94 -22.19
C TRP A 269 -0.02 -13.69 -23.18
N GLU A 270 -0.95 -14.63 -23.35
CA GLU A 270 -2.10 -14.47 -24.25
C GLU A 270 -3.32 -13.88 -23.55
N CYS A 271 -3.39 -13.99 -22.23
CA CYS A 271 -4.61 -13.76 -21.46
C CYS A 271 -4.39 -13.01 -20.14
N ALA A 272 -3.29 -12.26 -19.98
CA ALA A 272 -2.99 -11.56 -18.74
C ALA A 272 -4.20 -10.71 -18.25
N PRO A 273 -4.46 -10.65 -16.94
CA PRO A 273 -5.61 -9.93 -16.41
C PRO A 273 -5.41 -8.42 -16.37
N THR A 274 -4.22 -7.91 -16.73
CA THR A 274 -3.96 -6.49 -16.95
C THR A 274 -4.91 -5.92 -17.98
N GLN A 275 -5.61 -4.85 -17.62
CA GLN A 275 -6.62 -4.25 -18.48
C GLN A 275 -6.05 -3.06 -19.25
N CYS A 276 -6.48 -2.90 -20.50
CA CYS A 276 -6.18 -1.74 -21.33
C CYS A 276 -7.32 -1.54 -22.33
N ILE A 277 -8.22 -0.63 -22.01
CA ILE A 277 -9.45 -0.41 -22.78
C ILE A 277 -9.59 1.04 -23.24
N GLU A 278 -10.55 1.30 -24.12
CA GLU A 278 -10.85 2.66 -24.54
C GLU A 278 -11.37 3.51 -23.36
N ARG A 279 -10.99 4.78 -23.35
CA ARG A 279 -11.32 5.69 -22.25
C ARG A 279 -12.82 5.92 -22.13
N SER A 280 -13.53 6.04 -23.25
CA SER A 280 -15.00 6.12 -23.30
C SER A 280 -15.63 4.87 -22.69
N GLU A 281 -15.19 3.69 -23.13
CA GLU A 281 -15.66 2.39 -22.62
C GLU A 281 -15.41 2.24 -21.11
N PHE A 282 -14.27 2.71 -20.60
CA PHE A 282 -13.97 2.70 -19.16
C PHE A 282 -14.97 3.53 -18.36
N TYR A 283 -15.23 4.78 -18.77
CA TYR A 283 -16.19 5.64 -18.07
C TYR A 283 -17.62 5.11 -18.17
N ASP A 284 -18.04 4.62 -19.34
CA ASP A 284 -19.37 4.03 -19.52
C ASP A 284 -19.55 2.78 -18.65
N SER A 285 -18.52 1.95 -18.56
CA SER A 285 -18.48 0.77 -17.70
C SER A 285 -18.60 1.14 -16.23
N LEU A 286 -17.80 2.10 -15.75
CA LEU A 286 -17.88 2.52 -14.36
C LEU A 286 -19.19 3.24 -14.03
N ARG A 287 -19.75 4.03 -14.96
CA ARG A 287 -21.06 4.65 -14.77
C ARG A 287 -22.13 3.57 -14.59
N LYS A 288 -22.12 2.52 -15.40
CA LYS A 288 -23.04 1.38 -15.25
C LYS A 288 -22.85 0.63 -13.93
N LEU A 289 -21.59 0.43 -13.51
CA LEU A 289 -21.30 -0.34 -12.31
C LEU A 289 -21.60 0.42 -11.01
N THR A 290 -21.43 1.73 -11.02
CA THR A 290 -21.47 2.57 -9.81
C THR A 290 -22.70 3.46 -9.73
N GLY A 291 -23.29 3.86 -10.86
CA GLY A 291 -24.33 4.90 -10.91
C GLY A 291 -23.81 6.31 -10.59
N LEU A 292 -22.50 6.51 -10.47
CA LEU A 292 -21.91 7.81 -10.14
C LEU A 292 -21.99 8.78 -11.32
N PRO A 293 -22.11 10.10 -11.04
CA PRO A 293 -22.04 11.13 -12.08
C PRO A 293 -20.66 11.20 -12.76
N ASP A 294 -20.65 11.63 -14.02
CA ASP A 294 -19.42 11.76 -14.83
C ASP A 294 -18.38 12.68 -14.19
N SER A 295 -18.83 13.76 -13.55
CA SER A 295 -17.95 14.69 -12.84
C SER A 295 -17.21 14.01 -11.68
N THR A 296 -17.90 13.15 -10.94
CA THR A 296 -17.34 12.37 -9.82
C THR A 296 -16.37 11.33 -10.36
N LEU A 297 -16.77 10.55 -11.37
CA LEU A 297 -15.91 9.57 -12.02
C LEU A 297 -14.64 10.21 -12.59
N PHE A 298 -14.76 11.34 -13.29
CA PHE A 298 -13.63 12.07 -13.83
C PHE A 298 -12.67 12.53 -12.74
N SER A 299 -13.20 13.09 -11.65
CA SER A 299 -12.41 13.58 -10.51
C SER A 299 -11.66 12.45 -9.81
N ILE A 300 -12.30 11.29 -9.60
CA ILE A 300 -11.64 10.11 -9.01
C ILE A 300 -10.59 9.57 -9.97
N VAL A 301 -10.87 9.42 -11.26
CA VAL A 301 -9.90 8.93 -12.25
C VAL A 301 -8.69 9.84 -12.31
N GLN A 302 -8.89 11.17 -12.40
CA GLN A 302 -7.81 12.14 -12.37
C GLN A 302 -7.01 12.03 -11.06
N ARG A 303 -7.69 11.82 -9.92
CA ARG A 303 -7.02 11.59 -8.64
C ARG A 303 -6.28 10.25 -8.61
N LEU A 304 -6.66 9.23 -9.36
CA LEU A 304 -5.94 7.94 -9.39
C LEU A 304 -4.97 7.80 -10.57
N SER A 305 -4.90 8.78 -11.47
CA SER A 305 -3.98 8.78 -12.61
C SER A 305 -2.53 8.77 -12.16
N TYR A 306 -1.71 7.88 -12.72
CA TYR A 306 -0.28 7.79 -12.51
C TYR A 306 0.44 8.97 -13.17
N ASP A 307 0.93 9.89 -12.35
CA ASP A 307 1.61 11.11 -12.78
C ASP A 307 2.66 11.58 -11.76
N ARG A 308 3.47 12.60 -12.10
CA ARG A 308 4.52 13.13 -11.20
C ARG A 308 4.07 14.22 -10.24
N ARG A 309 2.77 14.40 -9.96
CA ARG A 309 2.33 15.51 -9.08
C ARG A 309 2.83 15.40 -7.64
N THR A 310 3.10 14.18 -7.18
CA THR A 310 3.68 13.89 -5.86
C THR A 310 5.21 13.95 -5.84
N GLY A 311 5.85 14.24 -6.98
CA GLY A 311 7.30 14.18 -7.18
C GLY A 311 7.84 12.76 -7.32
N TRP A 312 7.28 11.80 -6.57
CA TRP A 312 7.65 10.40 -6.62
C TRP A 312 6.42 9.50 -6.71
N PRO A 313 6.00 9.14 -7.94
CA PRO A 313 4.77 8.39 -8.14
C PRO A 313 4.85 6.98 -7.58
N ASP A 314 3.68 6.49 -7.16
CA ASP A 314 3.46 5.20 -6.50
C ASP A 314 2.23 4.55 -7.15
N LEU A 315 2.40 3.32 -7.62
CA LEU A 315 1.37 2.58 -8.35
C LEU A 315 0.16 2.19 -7.50
N TYR A 316 0.35 2.01 -6.20
CA TYR A 316 -0.73 1.65 -5.29
C TYR A 316 -1.57 2.86 -4.90
N GLN A 317 -0.98 4.05 -4.95
CA GLN A 317 -1.65 5.34 -4.75
C GLN A 317 -2.30 5.85 -6.03
N GLN A 318 -1.68 5.58 -7.19
CA GLN A 318 -2.11 6.06 -8.50
C GLN A 318 -2.16 4.89 -9.51
N PRO A 319 -3.13 3.95 -9.37
CA PRO A 319 -3.15 2.70 -10.12
C PRO A 319 -3.60 2.81 -11.58
N LEU A 320 -4.08 3.99 -12.02
CA LEU A 320 -4.64 4.16 -13.37
C LEU A 320 -3.63 4.83 -14.30
N PHE A 321 -3.33 4.20 -15.42
CA PHE A 321 -2.52 4.80 -16.48
C PHE A 321 -3.43 5.38 -17.55
N CYS A 322 -3.53 6.71 -17.54
CA CYS A 322 -4.41 7.42 -18.47
C CYS A 322 -3.62 7.90 -19.67
N GLY A 323 -3.88 7.29 -20.84
CA GLY A 323 -3.44 7.77 -22.14
C GLY A 323 -4.45 8.73 -22.77
N ASP A 324 -4.22 9.10 -24.04
CA ASP A 324 -5.15 9.93 -24.80
C ASP A 324 -6.50 9.24 -25.01
N LYS A 325 -6.43 7.97 -25.43
CA LYS A 325 -7.59 7.18 -25.85
C LYS A 325 -7.85 5.98 -24.96
N THR A 326 -6.93 5.64 -24.07
CA THR A 326 -7.00 4.41 -23.28
C THR A 326 -6.81 4.66 -21.80
N ILE A 327 -7.40 3.78 -20.98
CA ILE A 327 -7.08 3.65 -19.56
C ILE A 327 -6.61 2.22 -19.33
N SER A 328 -5.50 2.08 -18.60
CA SER A 328 -4.93 0.78 -18.26
C SER A 328 -4.68 0.66 -16.76
N TRP A 329 -4.74 -0.55 -16.24
CA TRP A 329 -4.40 -0.86 -14.85
C TRP A 329 -4.00 -2.33 -14.68
N SER A 330 -3.22 -2.61 -13.63
CA SER A 330 -2.95 -3.98 -13.18
C SER A 330 -4.11 -4.44 -12.28
N ALA A 331 -4.64 -5.63 -12.56
CA ALA A 331 -5.73 -6.20 -11.77
C ALA A 331 -5.27 -6.52 -10.35
N SER A 332 -4.02 -6.99 -10.18
CA SER A 332 -3.45 -7.31 -8.88
C SER A 332 -3.10 -6.07 -8.06
N VAL A 333 -2.63 -4.97 -8.67
CA VAL A 333 -2.39 -3.71 -7.94
C VAL A 333 -3.70 -3.20 -7.34
N VAL A 334 -4.77 -3.15 -8.13
CA VAL A 334 -6.09 -2.67 -7.68
C VAL A 334 -6.67 -3.56 -6.57
N GLN A 335 -6.58 -4.89 -6.72
CA GLN A 335 -7.09 -5.83 -5.73
C GLN A 335 -6.31 -5.80 -4.41
N ASN A 336 -4.98 -5.66 -4.46
CA ASN A 336 -4.12 -5.68 -3.27
C ASN A 336 -3.93 -4.31 -2.62
N SER A 337 -4.39 -3.22 -3.25
CA SER A 337 -4.31 -1.86 -2.71
C SER A 337 -5.09 -1.70 -1.41
N ARG A 338 -4.70 -0.75 -0.56
CA ARG A 338 -5.47 -0.29 0.63
C ARG A 338 -6.09 1.06 0.27
N GLN A 339 -7.31 1.06 -0.24
CA GLN A 339 -7.78 2.17 -1.07
C GLN A 339 -7.90 3.49 -0.29
N LEU A 340 -8.49 3.47 0.91
CA LEU A 340 -8.66 4.70 1.69
C LEU A 340 -7.33 5.18 2.25
N ARG A 341 -6.50 4.26 2.76
CA ARG A 341 -5.15 4.58 3.22
C ARG A 341 -4.31 5.18 2.10
N ASN A 342 -4.35 4.59 0.90
CA ASN A 342 -3.59 5.05 -0.25
C ASN A 342 -4.11 6.39 -0.77
N MET A 343 -5.42 6.63 -0.74
CA MET A 343 -6.01 7.94 -1.06
C MET A 343 -5.53 9.02 -0.09
N LEU A 344 -5.62 8.80 1.22
CA LEU A 344 -5.14 9.78 2.21
C LEU A 344 -3.63 10.05 2.06
N LYS A 345 -2.84 9.03 1.74
CA LYS A 345 -1.41 9.21 1.44
C LYS A 345 -1.18 10.05 0.21
N LEU A 346 -1.88 9.74 -0.88
CA LEU A 346 -1.80 10.54 -2.09
C LEU A 346 -2.16 12.01 -1.81
N MET A 347 -3.24 12.25 -1.06
CA MET A 347 -3.66 13.59 -0.67
C MET A 347 -2.57 14.29 0.18
N SER A 348 -1.97 13.60 1.16
CA SER A 348 -0.88 14.15 1.97
C SER A 348 0.38 14.51 1.19
N ARG A 349 0.59 13.86 0.03
CA ARG A 349 1.72 14.12 -0.89
C ARG A 349 1.37 15.13 -1.98
N THR A 350 0.12 15.56 -2.07
CA THR A 350 -0.38 16.53 -3.04
C THR A 350 -0.50 17.89 -2.36
N LYS A 351 0.21 18.91 -2.85
CA LYS A 351 0.35 20.21 -2.18
C LYS A 351 -0.99 20.85 -1.85
N GLU A 352 -1.93 20.78 -2.79
CA GLU A 352 -3.25 21.38 -2.69
C GLU A 352 -4.15 20.71 -1.64
N LEU A 353 -3.85 19.45 -1.28
CA LEU A 353 -4.69 18.61 -0.42
C LEU A 353 -4.02 18.23 0.90
N GLN A 354 -2.77 18.62 1.09
CA GLN A 354 -1.96 18.20 2.23
C GLN A 354 -2.60 18.57 3.58
N ASN A 355 -3.13 19.80 3.70
CA ASN A 355 -3.79 20.26 4.92
C ASN A 355 -5.12 19.53 5.17
N HIS A 356 -5.85 19.24 4.09
CA HIS A 356 -7.10 18.51 4.15
C HIS A 356 -6.88 17.07 4.61
N ALA A 357 -5.88 16.39 4.04
CA ALA A 357 -5.45 15.06 4.46
C ALA A 357 -5.02 15.04 5.92
N ALA A 358 -4.21 16.02 6.36
CA ALA A 358 -3.78 16.12 7.75
C ALA A 358 -4.96 16.24 8.72
N THR A 359 -6.00 16.98 8.33
CA THR A 359 -7.24 17.11 9.10
C THR A 359 -7.98 15.78 9.21
N LEU A 360 -8.18 15.08 8.09
CA LEU A 360 -8.87 13.78 8.07
C LEU A 360 -8.11 12.73 8.90
N ILE A 361 -6.77 12.70 8.78
CA ILE A 361 -5.92 11.78 9.54
C ILE A 361 -5.98 12.11 11.05
N GLY A 362 -5.82 13.39 11.41
CA GLY A 362 -5.80 13.84 12.81
C GLY A 362 -7.14 13.66 13.53
N ARG A 363 -8.27 13.80 12.83
CA ARG A 363 -9.62 13.56 13.40
C ARG A 363 -9.81 12.16 13.96
N ARG A 364 -9.00 11.19 13.51
CA ARG A 364 -9.03 9.81 14.00
C ARG A 364 -8.43 9.64 15.40
N GLU A 365 -7.67 10.62 15.89
CA GLU A 365 -7.06 10.56 17.22
C GLU A 365 -8.11 10.54 18.31
N ALA A 366 -9.11 11.42 18.25
CA ALA A 366 -10.10 11.52 19.32
C ALA A 366 -10.96 10.25 19.51
N PRO A 367 -11.54 9.62 18.45
CA PRO A 367 -12.23 8.34 18.60
C PRO A 367 -11.33 7.23 19.14
N MET A 368 -10.09 7.15 18.67
CA MET A 368 -9.11 6.16 19.15
C MET A 368 -8.82 6.35 20.65
N LEU A 369 -8.58 7.59 21.09
CA LEU A 369 -8.37 7.90 22.50
C LEU A 369 -9.61 7.58 23.35
N GLN A 370 -10.81 7.83 22.81
CA GLN A 370 -12.06 7.47 23.47
C GLN A 370 -12.23 5.95 23.63
N GLU A 371 -11.89 5.15 22.61
CA GLU A 371 -11.93 3.69 22.71
C GLU A 371 -10.95 3.17 23.77
N ILE A 372 -9.71 3.65 23.77
CA ILE A 372 -8.71 3.31 24.79
C ILE A 372 -9.20 3.73 26.18
N SER A 373 -9.77 4.93 26.30
CA SER A 373 -10.36 5.43 27.54
C SER A 373 -11.46 4.50 28.05
N ASN A 374 -12.39 4.08 27.20
CA ASN A 374 -13.46 3.16 27.56
C ASN A 374 -12.91 1.82 28.07
N LEU A 375 -11.83 1.29 27.48
CA LEU A 375 -11.19 0.04 27.93
C LEU A 375 -10.70 0.12 29.38
N PHE A 376 -10.21 1.28 29.82
CA PHE A 376 -9.81 1.49 31.22
C PHE A 376 -11.03 1.65 32.14
N SER A 377 -12.06 2.39 31.73
CA SER A 377 -13.25 2.60 32.57
C SER A 377 -14.00 1.28 32.87
N HIS A 378 -14.01 0.32 31.94
CA HIS A 378 -14.67 -0.98 32.12
C HIS A 378 -14.02 -1.89 33.18
N LYS A 379 -12.75 -1.65 33.54
CA LYS A 379 -12.05 -2.49 34.52
C LYS A 379 -12.37 -2.15 35.99
N GLY A 380 -13.23 -1.15 36.24
CA GLY A 380 -13.81 -0.80 37.56
C GLY A 380 -12.83 -0.28 38.62
N LYS A 381 -11.53 -0.50 38.45
CA LYS A 381 -10.45 -0.14 39.39
C LYS A 381 -9.71 1.14 39.01
N THR A 382 -10.06 1.74 37.88
CA THR A 382 -9.39 2.93 37.36
C THR A 382 -10.38 4.03 37.04
N GLU A 383 -9.96 5.27 37.20
CA GLU A 383 -10.61 6.47 36.67
C GLU A 383 -9.71 7.08 35.61
N ASN A 384 -10.28 7.75 34.62
CA ASN A 384 -9.51 8.35 33.56
C ASN A 384 -10.11 9.65 33.03
N LYS A 385 -9.23 10.55 32.59
CA LYS A 385 -9.56 11.84 32.00
C LYS A 385 -8.89 11.95 30.63
N LEU A 386 -9.59 12.53 29.67
CA LEU A 386 -9.09 12.81 28.32
C LEU A 386 -8.62 14.27 28.22
N ASN A 387 -7.63 14.53 27.38
CA ASN A 387 -7.13 15.86 26.99
C ASN A 387 -6.94 16.79 28.21
N THR A 388 -6.22 16.31 29.22
CA THR A 388 -6.08 16.99 30.50
C THR A 388 -4.99 18.06 30.41
N PRO A 389 -5.32 19.36 30.53
CA PRO A 389 -4.31 20.41 30.53
C PRO A 389 -3.52 20.36 31.84
N ILE A 390 -2.21 20.52 31.75
CA ILE A 390 -1.32 20.58 32.92
C ILE A 390 -0.41 21.80 32.84
N SER A 391 -0.12 22.41 33.99
CA SER A 391 0.83 23.52 34.05
C SER A 391 1.51 23.62 35.41
N LYS A 392 2.78 24.01 35.39
CA LYS A 392 3.52 24.37 36.61
C LYS A 392 4.54 25.47 36.28
N GLY A 393 4.40 26.62 36.93
CA GLY A 393 5.19 27.81 36.62
C GLY A 393 4.94 28.29 35.18
N LYS A 394 6.00 28.37 34.38
CA LYS A 394 5.92 28.78 32.95
C LYS A 394 5.73 27.61 31.98
N GLU A 395 5.81 26.37 32.47
CA GLU A 395 5.62 25.19 31.62
C GLU A 395 4.14 24.83 31.52
N LYS A 396 3.68 24.60 30.29
CA LYS A 396 2.32 24.12 29.96
C LYS A 396 2.41 22.88 29.10
N GLY A 397 1.50 21.93 29.30
CA GLY A 397 1.36 20.72 28.50
C GLY A 397 -0.07 20.21 28.51
N GLU A 398 -0.30 19.13 27.77
CA GLU A 398 -1.56 18.43 27.69
C GLU A 398 -1.28 16.93 27.73
N ILE A 399 -2.15 16.19 28.40
CA ILE A 399 -2.11 14.73 28.48
C ILE A 399 -3.30 14.18 27.72
N ASP A 400 -3.07 13.37 26.69
CA ASP A 400 -4.16 12.79 25.90
C ASP A 400 -5.06 11.88 26.76
N ILE A 401 -4.49 10.92 27.50
CA ILE A 401 -5.21 10.15 28.52
C ILE A 401 -4.40 10.09 29.82
N LEU A 402 -5.04 10.51 30.91
CA LEU A 402 -4.55 10.34 32.27
C LEU A 402 -5.41 9.31 32.99
N VAL A 403 -4.80 8.24 33.47
CA VAL A 403 -5.47 7.15 34.19
C VAL A 403 -4.96 7.08 35.63
N TYR A 404 -5.88 7.03 36.58
CA TYR A 404 -5.64 6.90 38.01
C TYR A 404 -6.07 5.53 38.50
N ASN A 405 -5.26 4.90 39.35
CA ASN A 405 -5.65 3.70 40.05
C ASN A 405 -6.44 4.08 41.32
N LYS A 406 -7.69 3.60 41.44
CA LYS A 406 -8.55 3.90 42.61
C LYS A 406 -8.02 3.29 43.90
N GLN A 407 -7.29 2.19 43.81
CA GLN A 407 -6.73 1.48 44.96
C GLN A 407 -5.37 2.04 45.38
N PHE A 408 -4.61 2.59 44.43
CA PHE A 408 -3.27 3.13 44.63
C PHE A 408 -3.18 4.52 43.97
N PRO A 409 -3.69 5.58 44.62
CA PRO A 409 -3.84 6.91 44.00
C PRO A 409 -2.53 7.58 43.57
N ASP A 410 -1.39 7.10 44.08
CA ASP A 410 -0.04 7.50 43.69
C ASP A 410 0.43 6.85 42.38
N GLU A 411 -0.27 5.83 41.89
CA GLU A 411 -0.05 5.22 40.59
C GLU A 411 -0.87 5.90 39.50
N ILE A 412 -0.19 6.61 38.61
CA ILE A 412 -0.78 7.20 37.41
C ILE A 412 -0.19 6.57 36.14
N LEU A 413 -1.05 6.32 35.16
CA LEU A 413 -0.66 5.97 33.79
C LEU A 413 -0.99 7.15 32.87
N ILE A 414 0.01 7.55 32.09
CA ILE A 414 -0.07 8.64 31.12
C ILE A 414 0.08 8.02 29.75
N ILE A 415 -0.86 8.30 28.86
CA ILE A 415 -0.86 7.79 27.50
C ILE A 415 -0.90 8.99 26.55
N GLU A 416 -0.04 8.94 25.54
CA GLU A 416 -0.04 9.84 24.39
C GLU A 416 -0.44 9.01 23.17
N GLY A 417 -1.50 9.42 22.48
CA GLY A 417 -1.99 8.77 21.27
C GLY A 417 -1.55 9.53 20.03
N LYS A 418 -1.19 8.79 18.99
CA LYS A 418 -0.94 9.36 17.65
C LYS A 418 -1.60 8.50 16.59
N ALA A 419 -2.45 9.10 15.77
CA ALA A 419 -3.07 8.40 14.66
C ALA A 419 -2.12 8.44 13.46
N LEU A 420 -1.65 7.25 13.05
CA LEU A 420 -0.78 7.10 11.90
C LEU A 420 -1.51 6.33 10.80
N LEU A 421 -1.15 6.62 9.55
CA LEU A 421 -1.49 5.73 8.44
C LEU A 421 -0.47 4.58 8.45
N GLY A 422 -0.94 3.35 8.24
CA GLY A 422 -0.08 2.15 8.21
C GLY A 422 1.14 2.36 7.29
N VAL A 423 2.30 1.89 7.73
CA VAL A 423 3.58 2.08 7.05
C VAL A 423 3.89 0.87 6.15
N ASP A 424 4.04 1.12 4.85
CA ASP A 424 4.30 0.08 3.86
C ASP A 424 5.70 0.23 3.23
N GLU A 425 6.42 1.33 3.47
CA GLU A 425 7.79 1.55 2.94
C GLU A 425 8.71 2.22 3.97
N ILE A 426 10.03 2.08 3.80
CA ILE A 426 11.06 2.63 4.71
C ILE A 426 10.97 4.16 4.90
N ASN A 427 10.48 4.89 3.90
CA ASN A 427 10.26 6.33 4.02
C ASN A 427 9.09 6.67 4.94
N GLU A 428 8.09 5.81 4.96
CA GLU A 428 6.89 5.98 5.79
C GLU A 428 7.20 5.60 7.24
N VAL A 429 8.05 4.59 7.44
CA VAL A 429 8.62 4.25 8.76
C VAL A 429 9.33 5.46 9.37
N ASP A 430 10.09 6.22 8.59
CA ASP A 430 10.77 7.44 9.08
C ASP A 430 9.78 8.53 9.48
N ALA A 431 8.76 8.80 8.65
CA ALA A 431 7.70 9.75 8.97
C ALA A 431 6.97 9.36 10.27
N ALA A 432 6.56 8.09 10.39
CA ALA A 432 5.96 7.55 11.60
C ALA A 432 6.90 7.65 12.82
N THR A 433 8.18 7.34 12.65
CA THR A 433 9.19 7.44 13.72
C THR A 433 9.33 8.88 14.22
N LYS A 434 9.31 9.88 13.32
CA LYS A 434 9.34 11.29 13.69
C LYS A 434 8.11 11.70 14.49
N GLU A 435 6.92 11.27 14.09
CA GLU A 435 5.69 11.52 14.86
C GLU A 435 5.72 10.84 16.23
N MET A 436 6.18 9.59 16.30
CA MET A 436 6.37 8.88 17.57
C MET A 436 7.38 9.57 18.47
N GLN A 437 8.49 10.08 17.93
CA GLN A 437 9.47 10.85 18.69
C GLN A 437 8.88 12.14 19.26
N LYS A 438 8.00 12.83 18.51
CA LYS A 438 7.26 13.99 19.04
C LYS A 438 6.38 13.57 20.23
N GLY A 439 5.65 12.46 20.13
CA GLY A 439 4.87 11.92 21.24
C GLY A 439 5.73 11.57 22.47
N GLN A 440 6.88 10.93 22.28
CA GLN A 440 7.83 10.64 23.36
C GLN A 440 8.37 11.92 24.03
N ASN A 441 8.65 12.96 23.23
CA ASN A 441 9.10 14.25 23.74
C ASN A 441 7.98 14.93 24.55
N GLN A 442 6.72 14.80 24.11
CA GLN A 442 5.55 15.28 24.84
C GLN A 442 5.38 14.56 26.17
N LEU A 443 5.44 13.23 26.20
CA LEU A 443 5.43 12.45 27.45
C LEU A 443 6.56 12.84 28.39
N SER A 444 7.77 13.04 27.88
CA SER A 444 8.93 13.46 28.67
C SER A 444 8.71 14.85 29.29
N LYS A 445 8.13 15.78 28.53
CA LYS A 445 7.75 17.11 29.01
C LYS A 445 6.67 17.03 30.08
N VAL A 446 5.61 16.25 29.83
CA VAL A 446 4.51 16.02 30.78
C VAL A 446 5.04 15.45 32.10
N LYS A 447 5.87 14.40 32.03
CA LYS A 447 6.48 13.78 33.22
C LYS A 447 7.30 14.78 34.04
N ARG A 448 8.03 15.69 33.38
CA ARG A 448 8.79 16.76 34.03
C ARG A 448 7.90 17.81 34.70
N ILE A 449 6.74 18.14 34.11
CA ILE A 449 5.77 19.05 34.73
C ILE A 449 5.18 18.39 35.97
N LEU A 450 4.70 17.15 35.84
CA LEU A 450 4.11 16.39 36.94
C LEU A 450 5.11 16.15 38.08
N SER A 451 6.39 15.91 37.82
CA SER A 451 7.39 15.74 38.89
C SER A 451 7.57 16.99 39.75
N LYS A 452 7.13 18.17 39.27
CA LYS A 452 7.17 19.45 40.00
C LYS A 452 5.85 19.77 40.72
N MET A 453 4.80 18.98 40.51
CA MET A 453 3.48 19.15 41.13
C MET A 453 3.40 18.33 42.42
N ASN A 454 2.73 18.86 43.45
CA ASN A 454 2.40 18.09 44.66
C ASN A 454 1.26 17.08 44.36
N ILE A 455 0.94 16.20 45.31
CA ILE A 455 -0.08 15.15 45.10
C ILE A 455 -1.47 15.76 44.89
N GLU A 456 -1.80 16.83 45.61
CA GLU A 456 -3.07 17.56 45.51
C GLU A 456 -3.26 18.20 44.13
N GLU A 457 -2.19 18.73 43.53
CA GLU A 457 -2.21 19.34 42.19
C GLU A 457 -2.33 18.31 41.06
N LYS A 458 -1.96 17.03 41.33
CA LYS A 458 -2.03 15.93 40.35
C LYS A 458 -3.39 15.24 40.31
N SER A 459 -4.15 15.33 41.40
CA SER A 459 -5.47 14.73 41.60
C SER A 459 -6.55 15.60 40.95
#